data_AF-A0A662HK66-F1
#
_entry.id   AF-A0A662HK66-F1
#
_cell.length_a   1.000
_cell.length_b   1.000
_cell.length_c   1.000
_cell.angle_alpha   90.00
_cell.angle_beta   90.00
_cell.angle_gamma   90.00
#
_symmetry.space_group_name_H-M   'P 1'
#
loop_
_entity.id
_entity.type
_entity.pdbx_description
1 polymer ?
#
loop_
_entity_poly.entity_id
_entity_poly.type
_entity_poly.pdbx_seq_one_letter_code
_entity_poly.pdbx_strand_id
1 'polypeptide(L)'
;MVKQALASPLESRALPPPYPHIPAGTRPHTAARGAVVGWSEKLEKMGRTGKMGVSMTVANLRNARKCREDLLKMMKEGKDFRSLHPLIRLIMGTVATLPGPKALRYLDEVERECIEFLKSLGFTEDEMVKEYRQVS
;
A
#
# COMPACT_ATOMS: atom_id res chain seq x y z
N MET A 1 48.46 23.78 -6.17
CA MET A 1 48.43 23.19 -4.82
C MET A 1 47.18 22.33 -4.70
N VAL A 2 47.38 21.09 -4.26
CA VAL A 2 46.48 19.94 -4.45
C VAL A 2 45.66 19.67 -3.17
N LYS A 3 44.43 19.20 -3.38
CA LYS A 3 43.42 18.75 -2.40
C LYS A 3 44.00 17.78 -1.36
N GLN A 4 43.71 18.00 -0.08
CA GLN A 4 43.83 16.96 0.96
C GLN A 4 42.54 16.14 0.99
N ALA A 5 42.65 14.88 0.58
CA ALA A 5 41.71 13.83 0.90
C ALA A 5 42.31 13.00 2.05
N LEU A 6 41.52 12.78 3.09
CA LEU A 6 41.83 11.86 4.19
C LEU A 6 41.82 10.42 3.65
N ALA A 7 42.95 9.74 3.76
CA ALA A 7 43.03 8.30 3.61
C ALA A 7 43.21 7.69 5.00
N SER A 8 42.29 6.80 5.39
CA SER A 8 42.54 5.77 6.41
C SER A 8 42.43 4.39 5.78
N PRO A 9 43.28 3.41 6.18
CA PRO A 9 43.42 2.14 5.49
C PRO A 9 42.28 1.19 5.89
N LEU A 10 41.60 0.64 4.89
CA LEU A 10 40.71 -0.51 5.05
C LEU A 10 41.57 -1.77 5.26
N GLU A 11 41.80 -2.12 6.52
CA GLU A 11 42.28 -3.45 6.87
C GLU A 11 41.17 -4.48 6.62
N SER A 12 41.45 -5.34 5.65
CA SER A 12 40.96 -6.71 5.43
C SER A 12 40.20 -7.34 6.61
N ARG A 13 38.87 -7.43 6.47
CA ARG A 13 38.08 -8.47 7.15
C ARG A 13 37.48 -9.39 6.10
N ALA A 14 38.03 -10.60 6.04
CA ALA A 14 37.51 -11.72 5.28
C ALA A 14 36.03 -11.95 5.61
N LEU A 15 35.24 -12.18 4.56
CA LEU A 15 33.82 -12.52 4.68
C LEU A 15 33.68 -13.88 5.38
N PRO A 16 32.75 -14.04 6.34
CA PRO A 16 32.48 -15.34 6.94
C PRO A 16 31.90 -16.32 5.90
N PRO A 17 32.18 -17.63 6.05
CA PRO A 17 31.84 -18.64 5.05
C PRO A 17 30.32 -18.81 4.85
N PRO A 18 29.89 -19.30 3.67
CA PRO A 18 28.47 -19.44 3.36
C PRO A 18 27.92 -20.74 3.93
N TYR A 19 26.95 -20.59 4.85
CA TYR A 19 25.97 -21.60 5.30
C TYR A 19 26.46 -22.82 6.11
N PRO A 20 25.68 -23.27 7.12
CA PRO A 20 25.97 -24.52 7.83
C PRO A 20 25.60 -25.74 6.96
N HIS A 21 26.50 -26.73 6.92
CA HIS A 21 26.22 -28.06 6.37
C HIS A 21 25.09 -28.75 7.17
N ILE A 22 24.00 -29.11 6.49
CA ILE A 22 22.91 -29.93 7.05
C ILE A 22 23.21 -31.41 6.71
N PRO A 23 23.25 -32.33 7.69
CA PRO A 23 23.51 -33.74 7.42
C PRO A 23 22.35 -34.37 6.63
N ALA A 24 22.71 -35.17 5.63
CA ALA A 24 21.77 -35.92 4.81
C ALA A 24 21.12 -37.03 5.65
N GLY A 25 19.82 -36.90 5.91
CA GLY A 25 19.00 -38.02 6.36
C GLY A 25 18.00 -37.69 7.45
N THR A 26 16.87 -37.09 7.08
CA THR A 26 15.59 -37.27 7.79
C THR A 26 14.42 -36.95 6.85
N ARG A 27 13.86 -38.02 6.27
CA ARG A 27 12.45 -38.30 5.87
C ARG A 27 11.60 -37.21 5.17
N PRO A 28 10.67 -37.59 4.28
CA PRO A 28 10.06 -36.68 3.34
C PRO A 28 9.25 -35.59 4.06
N HIS A 29 9.57 -34.34 3.74
CA HIS A 29 8.80 -33.17 4.11
C HIS A 29 7.35 -33.37 3.67
N THR A 30 6.47 -33.68 4.61
CA THR A 30 5.11 -33.18 4.53
C THR A 30 5.23 -31.67 4.49
N ALA A 31 5.00 -31.09 3.32
CA ALA A 31 4.92 -29.65 3.14
C ALA A 31 3.93 -29.12 4.18
N ALA A 32 4.45 -28.46 5.22
CA ALA A 32 3.65 -27.64 6.09
C ALA A 32 3.04 -26.59 5.17
N ARG A 33 1.73 -26.74 4.88
CA ARG A 33 0.93 -25.70 4.23
C ARG A 33 1.20 -24.43 5.03
N GLY A 34 1.97 -23.50 4.45
CA GLY A 34 2.30 -22.24 5.11
C GLY A 34 0.99 -21.64 5.61
N ALA A 35 0.88 -21.45 6.93
CA ALA A 35 -0.30 -20.85 7.51
C ALA A 35 -0.52 -19.52 6.79
N VAL A 36 -1.65 -19.39 6.09
CA VAL A 36 -2.06 -18.12 5.52
C VAL A 36 -2.36 -17.22 6.72
N VAL A 37 -1.37 -16.44 7.12
CA VAL A 37 -1.49 -15.46 8.20
C VAL A 37 -2.62 -14.52 7.82
N GLY A 38 -3.70 -14.53 8.59
CA GLY A 38 -4.89 -13.73 8.29
C GLY A 38 -4.67 -12.24 8.55
N TRP A 39 -5.53 -11.39 7.96
CA TRP A 39 -5.52 -9.92 8.12
C TRP A 39 -5.32 -9.44 9.56
N SER A 40 -6.11 -9.96 10.50
CA SER A 40 -6.02 -9.59 11.92
C SER A 40 -4.67 -9.95 12.52
N GLU A 41 -4.10 -11.10 12.18
CA GLU A 41 -2.80 -11.53 12.70
C GLU A 41 -1.65 -10.67 12.12
N LYS A 42 -1.75 -10.26 10.84
CA LYS A 42 -0.83 -9.28 10.24
C LYS A 42 -0.89 -7.95 10.97
N LEU A 43 -2.10 -7.46 11.26
CA LEU A 43 -2.31 -6.21 12.00
C LEU A 43 -1.74 -6.27 13.42
N GLU A 44 -1.94 -7.37 14.15
CA GLU A 44 -1.38 -7.53 15.51
C GLU A 44 0.14 -7.39 15.53
N LYS A 45 0.84 -7.85 14.49
CA LYS A 45 2.31 -7.74 14.36
C LYS A 45 2.80 -6.31 14.08
N MET A 46 1.94 -5.40 13.62
CA MET A 46 2.32 -4.04 13.17
C MET A 46 2.28 -2.95 14.26
N GLY A 47 1.81 -3.27 15.47
CA GLY A 47 1.64 -2.29 16.56
C GLY A 47 0.59 -1.20 16.25
N ARG A 48 0.34 -0.30 17.21
CA ARG A 48 -0.77 0.68 17.11
C ARG A 48 -0.64 1.62 15.91
N THR A 49 0.54 2.16 15.65
CA THR A 49 0.79 3.10 14.54
C THR A 49 0.65 2.42 13.18
N GLY A 50 1.16 1.18 13.03
CA GLY A 50 1.01 0.41 11.80
C GLY A 50 -0.46 0.05 11.52
N LYS A 51 -1.21 -0.37 12.55
CA LYS A 51 -2.66 -0.60 12.43
C LYS A 51 -3.41 0.64 11.96
N MET A 52 -3.07 1.80 12.52
CA MET A 52 -3.66 3.08 12.11
C MET A 52 -3.33 3.43 10.67
N GLY A 53 -2.06 3.26 10.25
CA GLY A 53 -1.63 3.47 8.87
C GLY A 53 -2.38 2.59 7.88
N VAL A 54 -2.47 1.29 8.16
CA VAL A 54 -3.24 0.35 7.32
C VAL A 54 -4.72 0.74 7.25
N SER A 55 -5.34 1.08 8.38
CA SER A 55 -6.75 1.51 8.42
C SER A 55 -6.99 2.78 7.59
N MET A 56 -6.10 3.78 7.69
CA MET A 56 -6.18 4.99 6.88
C MET A 56 -5.99 4.69 5.39
N THR A 57 -5.04 3.82 5.02
CA THR A 57 -4.83 3.44 3.62
C THR A 57 -6.04 2.70 3.05
N VAL A 58 -6.65 1.78 3.79
CA VAL A 58 -7.89 1.09 3.37
C VAL A 58 -9.03 2.09 3.21
N ALA A 59 -9.18 3.03 4.14
CA ALA A 59 -10.18 4.10 4.03
C ALA A 59 -9.96 4.97 2.78
N ASN A 60 -8.71 5.33 2.48
CA ASN A 60 -8.36 6.11 1.28
C ASN A 60 -8.65 5.34 0.00
N LEU A 61 -8.29 4.04 -0.06
CA LEU A 61 -8.60 3.18 -1.20
C LEU A 61 -10.10 3.10 -1.47
N ARG A 62 -10.91 2.89 -0.42
CA ARG A 62 -12.38 2.88 -0.51
C ARG A 62 -12.92 4.22 -1.01
N ASN A 63 -12.43 5.31 -0.42
CA ASN A 63 -12.88 6.65 -0.78
C ASN A 63 -12.53 7.00 -2.22
N ALA A 64 -11.33 6.64 -2.69
CA ALA A 64 -10.88 6.90 -4.06
C ALA A 64 -11.81 6.20 -5.08
N ARG A 65 -12.12 4.93 -4.86
CA ARG A 65 -13.04 4.16 -5.71
C ARG A 65 -14.45 4.75 -5.73
N LYS A 66 -15.00 5.06 -4.55
CA LYS A 66 -16.32 5.68 -4.46
C LYS A 66 -16.37 7.04 -5.16
N CYS A 67 -15.37 7.89 -4.94
CA CYS A 67 -15.27 9.19 -5.60
C CYS A 67 -15.18 9.05 -7.13
N ARG A 68 -14.50 8.01 -7.62
CA ARG A 68 -14.39 7.72 -9.05
C ARG A 68 -15.74 7.31 -9.65
N GLU A 69 -16.47 6.42 -8.98
CA GLU A 69 -17.83 6.02 -9.37
C GLU A 69 -18.79 7.22 -9.40
N ASP A 70 -18.79 8.03 -8.34
CA ASP A 70 -19.62 9.23 -8.24
C ASP A 70 -19.27 10.25 -9.32
N LEU A 71 -17.97 10.48 -9.58
CA LEU A 71 -17.51 11.40 -10.62
C LEU A 71 -17.89 10.93 -12.02
N LEU A 72 -17.74 9.64 -12.32
CA LEU A 72 -18.18 9.07 -13.60
C LEU A 72 -19.68 9.24 -13.81
N LYS A 73 -20.49 9.01 -12.77
CA LYS A 73 -21.94 9.23 -12.80
C LYS A 73 -22.27 10.69 -13.06
N MET A 74 -21.63 11.62 -12.36
CA MET A 74 -21.82 13.06 -12.57
C MET A 74 -21.48 13.49 -14.00
N MET A 75 -20.34 13.03 -14.51
CA MET A 75 -19.90 13.34 -15.88
C MET A 75 -20.90 12.82 -16.91
N LYS A 76 -21.48 11.63 -16.70
CA LYS A 76 -22.55 11.08 -17.55
C LYS A 76 -23.83 11.92 -17.49
N GLU A 77 -24.15 12.47 -16.33
CA GLU A 77 -25.30 13.37 -16.13
C GLU A 77 -25.04 14.81 -16.62
N GLY A 78 -23.86 15.10 -17.19
CA GLY A 78 -23.47 16.44 -17.61
C GLY A 78 -23.24 17.41 -16.45
N LYS A 79 -23.12 16.91 -15.22
CA LYS A 79 -22.90 17.71 -14.02
C LYS A 79 -21.41 17.95 -13.82
N ASP A 80 -21.04 19.22 -13.67
CA ASP A 80 -19.68 19.60 -13.31
C ASP A 80 -19.43 19.27 -11.85
N PHE A 81 -18.26 18.68 -11.55
CA PHE A 81 -17.79 18.40 -10.19
C PHE A 81 -17.94 19.62 -9.24
N ARG A 82 -17.83 20.86 -9.75
CA ARG A 82 -18.02 22.11 -9.00
C ARG A 82 -19.43 22.26 -8.41
N SER A 83 -20.42 21.52 -8.93
CA SER A 83 -21.79 21.51 -8.43
C SER A 83 -21.99 20.65 -7.18
N LEU A 84 -20.96 19.93 -6.71
CA LEU A 84 -21.01 19.21 -5.44
C LEU A 84 -20.99 20.15 -4.23
N HIS A 85 -21.56 19.69 -3.11
CA HIS A 85 -21.55 20.41 -1.84
C HIS A 85 -20.10 20.74 -1.41
N PRO A 86 -19.79 21.96 -0.93
CA PRO A 86 -18.42 22.39 -0.59
C PRO A 86 -17.68 21.46 0.37
N LEU A 87 -18.38 20.86 1.34
CA LEU A 87 -17.79 19.88 2.26
C LEU A 87 -17.32 18.59 1.55
N ILE A 88 -18.06 18.13 0.54
CA ILE A 88 -17.67 16.97 -0.28
C ILE A 88 -16.45 17.34 -1.14
N ARG A 89 -16.44 18.55 -1.69
CA ARG A 89 -15.29 19.10 -2.43
C ARG A 89 -14.04 19.21 -1.55
N LEU A 90 -14.19 19.58 -0.28
CA LEU A 90 -13.11 19.67 0.70
C LEU A 90 -12.54 18.28 1.06
N ILE A 91 -13.43 17.30 1.29
CA ILE A 91 -13.04 15.91 1.59
C ILE A 91 -12.31 15.28 0.39
N MET A 92 -12.73 15.62 -0.83
CA MET A 92 -12.06 15.23 -2.07
C MET A 92 -10.74 15.99 -2.34
N GLY A 93 -10.42 17.02 -1.55
CA GLY A 93 -9.16 17.75 -1.63
C GLY A 93 -8.82 18.26 -3.04
N THR A 94 -7.59 17.99 -3.49
CA THR A 94 -7.05 18.34 -4.82
C THR A 94 -7.88 17.82 -5.99
N VAL A 95 -8.64 16.74 -5.82
CA VAL A 95 -9.53 16.21 -6.87
C VAL A 95 -10.59 17.24 -7.23
N ALA A 96 -10.99 18.05 -6.26
CA ALA A 96 -12.01 19.08 -6.40
C ALA A 96 -11.54 20.41 -7.01
N THR A 97 -10.33 20.46 -7.54
CA THR A 97 -9.86 21.61 -8.33
C THR A 97 -9.48 21.18 -9.76
N LEU A 98 -9.55 19.88 -10.04
CA LEU A 98 -9.18 19.31 -11.32
C LEU A 98 -10.42 19.16 -12.24
N PRO A 99 -10.28 19.41 -13.55
CA PRO A 99 -11.25 18.96 -14.55
C PRO A 99 -11.52 17.46 -14.43
N GLY A 100 -12.75 17.01 -14.69
CA GLY A 100 -13.20 15.62 -14.53
C GLY A 100 -12.19 14.55 -14.99
N PRO A 101 -11.64 14.62 -16.22
CA PRO A 101 -10.63 13.66 -16.68
C PRO A 101 -9.31 13.66 -15.89
N LYS A 102 -8.88 14.81 -15.35
CA LYS A 102 -7.69 14.91 -14.49
C LYS A 102 -7.98 14.38 -13.09
N ALA A 103 -9.17 14.66 -12.56
CA ALA A 103 -9.65 14.12 -11.31
C ALA A 103 -9.71 12.58 -11.32
N LEU A 104 -10.21 11.98 -12.42
CA LEU A 104 -10.22 10.52 -12.59
C LEU A 104 -8.82 9.91 -12.54
N ARG A 105 -7.85 10.48 -13.25
CA ARG A 105 -6.46 9.99 -13.23
C ARG A 105 -5.83 10.07 -11.85
N TYR A 106 -6.07 11.16 -11.13
CA TYR A 106 -5.57 11.28 -9.76
C TYR A 106 -6.17 10.21 -8.84
N LEU A 107 -7.47 9.91 -8.98
CA LEU A 107 -8.11 8.84 -8.22
C LEU A 107 -7.52 7.45 -8.55
N ASP A 108 -7.20 7.19 -9.83
CA ASP A 108 -6.50 5.97 -10.25
C ASP A 108 -5.09 5.88 -9.65
N GLU A 109 -4.36 7.00 -9.57
CA GLU A 109 -3.04 7.08 -8.93
C GLU A 109 -3.12 6.77 -7.43
N VAL A 110 -4.06 7.39 -6.71
CA VAL A 110 -4.29 7.12 -5.27
C VAL A 110 -4.66 5.66 -5.04
N GLU A 111 -5.54 5.09 -5.86
CA GLU A 111 -5.90 3.67 -5.78
C GLU A 111 -4.67 2.78 -5.94
N ARG A 112 -3.84 3.04 -6.96
CA ARG A 112 -2.61 2.27 -7.21
C ARG A 112 -1.64 2.37 -6.03
N GLU A 113 -1.38 3.56 -5.52
CA GLU A 113 -0.46 3.79 -4.39
C GLU A 113 -0.95 3.09 -3.11
N CYS A 114 -2.25 3.13 -2.83
CA CYS A 114 -2.82 2.43 -1.68
C CYS A 114 -2.65 0.91 -1.80
N ILE A 115 -2.88 0.34 -2.99
CA ILE A 115 -2.72 -1.09 -3.25
C ILE A 115 -1.24 -1.49 -3.14
N GLU A 116 -0.33 -0.73 -3.76
CA GLU A 116 1.11 -0.98 -3.71
C GLU A 116 1.63 -0.93 -2.26
N PHE A 117 1.19 0.07 -1.47
CA PHE A 117 1.53 0.18 -0.07
C PHE A 117 1.06 -1.04 0.74
N LEU A 118 -0.21 -1.45 0.60
CA LEU A 118 -0.75 -2.60 1.33
C LEU A 118 -0.05 -3.91 0.90
N LYS A 119 0.27 -4.06 -0.38
CA LYS A 119 1.08 -5.19 -0.87
C LYS A 119 2.47 -5.22 -0.25
N SER A 120 3.11 -4.06 -0.11
CA SER A 120 4.44 -3.96 0.52
C SER A 120 4.43 -4.42 1.99
N LEU A 121 3.27 -4.32 2.66
CA LEU A 121 3.05 -4.82 4.02
C LEU A 121 2.62 -6.30 4.07
N GLY A 122 2.58 -6.98 2.93
CA GLY A 122 2.23 -8.40 2.84
C GLY A 122 0.72 -8.68 2.76
N PHE A 123 -0.12 -7.67 2.51
CA PHE A 123 -1.55 -7.89 2.26
C PHE A 123 -1.79 -8.26 0.80
N THR A 124 -2.66 -9.24 0.60
CA THR A 124 -3.12 -9.69 -0.72
C THR A 124 -4.32 -8.88 -1.18
N GLU A 125 -4.56 -8.83 -2.50
CA GLU A 125 -5.73 -8.13 -3.04
C GLU A 125 -7.05 -8.71 -2.49
N ASP A 126 -7.15 -10.02 -2.35
CA ASP A 126 -8.34 -10.69 -1.79
C ASP A 126 -8.64 -10.26 -0.35
N GLU A 127 -7.60 -10.08 0.46
CA GLU A 127 -7.75 -9.56 1.82
C GLU A 127 -8.23 -8.10 1.79
N MET A 128 -7.64 -7.26 0.94
CA MET A 128 -8.07 -5.87 0.78
C MET A 128 -9.55 -5.81 0.36
N VAL A 129 -9.95 -6.63 -0.63
CA VAL A 129 -11.34 -6.74 -1.14
C VAL A 129 -12.33 -7.01 -0.03
N LYS A 130 -12.02 -7.96 0.85
CA LYS A 130 -12.89 -8.30 1.97
C LYS A 130 -13.06 -7.12 2.92
N GLU A 131 -11.98 -6.40 3.20
CA GLU A 131 -11.98 -5.34 4.20
C GLU A 131 -12.70 -4.07 3.73
N TYR A 132 -12.45 -3.57 2.51
CA TYR A 132 -13.17 -2.37 2.06
C TYR A 132 -14.62 -2.65 1.62
N ARG A 133 -15.02 -3.92 1.43
CA ARG A 133 -16.43 -4.31 1.19
C ARG A 133 -17.24 -4.51 2.47
N GLN A 134 -16.60 -4.76 3.62
CA GLN A 134 -17.31 -5.06 4.87
C GLN A 134 -18.00 -3.84 5.53
N VAL A 135 -17.79 -2.62 5.02
CA VAL A 135 -18.26 -1.37 5.64
C VAL A 135 -19.28 -0.62 4.76
N SER A 136 -20.06 -1.35 3.96
CA SER A 136 -21.17 -0.81 3.15
C SER A 136 -22.52 -1.02 3.83
#